data_AF-A0A923QLI3-F1
#
_entry.id   AF-A0A923QLI3-F1
#
_cell.length_a   1.000
_cell.length_b   1.000
_cell.length_c   1.000
_cell.angle_alpha   90.00
_cell.angle_beta   90.00
_cell.angle_gamma   90.00
#
_symmetry.space_group_name_H-M   'P 1'
#
loop_
_entity.id
_entity.type
_entity.pdbx_description
1 polymer ?
#
loop_
_entity_poly.entity_id
_entity_poly.type
_entity_poly.pdbx_seq_one_letter_code
_entity_poly.pdbx_strand_id
1 'polypeptide(L)'
;PSCCCSALSGVELTASLPLNLVSPMLSGFGLQASASFTSSSIKVKDPESACSVGDGFITLPGLSKQVYNLTAYYEANGFEARISQRKRSDFIGEIGNFNGSRTLRYVVGENITDAQIGYSFNQGSLKGLGLLLQVNNLTDAAYQTYAQTKDRPLEYLKWGRTVLVGASYKF
;
A
#
# COMPACT_ATOMS: atom_id res chain seq x y z
N PRO A 1 -0.68 -39.99 9.09
CA PRO A 1 -0.43 -38.87 8.15
C PRO A 1 -1.62 -37.89 8.15
N SER A 2 -1.60 -36.94 9.08
CA SER A 2 -2.64 -35.91 9.20
C SER A 2 -2.37 -34.82 8.16
N CYS A 3 -3.21 -34.76 7.13
CA CYS A 3 -3.17 -33.71 6.13
C CYS A 3 -3.37 -32.36 6.84
N CYS A 4 -2.33 -31.52 6.94
CA CYS A 4 -2.48 -30.16 7.45
C CYS A 4 -3.28 -29.35 6.42
N CYS A 5 -4.60 -29.26 6.61
CA CYS A 5 -5.44 -28.32 5.88
C CYS A 5 -4.98 -26.90 6.21
N SER A 6 -4.22 -26.33 5.28
CA SER A 6 -3.87 -24.91 5.27
C SER A 6 -5.11 -24.12 4.87
N ALA A 7 -5.64 -23.31 5.78
CA ALA A 7 -6.78 -22.43 5.50
C ALA A 7 -6.34 -20.96 5.59
N LEU A 8 -6.72 -20.19 4.57
CA LEU A 8 -6.64 -18.74 4.56
C LEU A 8 -8.08 -18.21 4.56
N SER A 9 -8.39 -17.34 5.51
CA SER A 9 -9.70 -16.71 5.62
C SER A 9 -9.53 -15.22 5.82
N GLY A 10 -10.54 -14.44 5.42
CA GLY A 10 -10.50 -13.01 5.60
C GLY A 10 -11.84 -12.36 5.38
N VAL A 11 -11.92 -11.09 5.78
CA VAL A 11 -13.06 -10.21 5.56
C VAL A 11 -12.55 -8.95 4.90
N GLU A 12 -13.26 -8.48 3.88
CA GLU A 12 -12.94 -7.24 3.18
C GLU A 12 -14.17 -6.34 3.15
N LEU A 13 -13.95 -5.06 3.43
CA LEU A 13 -14.98 -4.02 3.43
C LEU A 13 -14.49 -2.89 2.53
N THR A 14 -15.38 -2.36 1.69
CA THR A 14 -15.11 -1.19 0.85
C THR A 14 -16.31 -0.26 0.87
N ALA A 15 -16.04 1.04 0.95
CA ALA A 15 -17.04 2.10 0.92
C ALA A 15 -16.58 3.24 0.02
N SER A 16 -17.55 3.86 -0.67
CA SER A 16 -17.34 5.07 -1.47
C SER A 16 -18.46 6.05 -1.14
N LEU A 17 -18.08 7.28 -0.80
CA LEU A 17 -19.01 8.34 -0.39
C LEU A 17 -18.70 9.63 -1.16
N PRO A 18 -19.49 9.92 -2.20
CA PRO A 18 -19.58 11.27 -2.77
C PRO A 18 -20.13 12.23 -1.71
N LEU A 19 -19.42 13.32 -1.40
CA LEU A 19 -19.79 14.22 -0.31
C LEU A 19 -20.93 15.18 -0.65
N ASN A 20 -21.30 15.28 -1.93
CA ASN A 20 -22.51 15.99 -2.36
C ASN A 20 -23.81 15.40 -1.75
N LEU A 21 -23.79 14.13 -1.36
CA LEU A 21 -24.89 13.47 -0.63
C LEU A 21 -25.04 13.99 0.80
N VAL A 22 -23.96 14.49 1.40
CA VAL A 22 -23.95 15.07 2.76
C VAL A 22 -24.31 16.54 2.70
N SER A 23 -23.75 17.28 1.75
CA SER A 23 -24.07 18.70 1.54
C SER A 23 -23.79 19.11 0.08
N PRO A 24 -24.67 19.87 -0.57
CA PRO A 24 -24.43 20.43 -1.91
C PRO A 24 -23.15 21.28 -2.00
N MET A 25 -22.70 21.89 -0.89
CA MET A 25 -21.47 22.68 -0.83
C MET A 25 -20.20 21.84 -1.06
N LEU A 26 -20.27 20.52 -0.87
CA LEU A 26 -19.17 19.59 -1.04
C LEU A 26 -19.19 18.92 -2.43
N SER A 27 -19.86 19.55 -3.41
CA SER A 27 -19.87 19.06 -4.79
C SER A 27 -18.45 18.93 -5.34
N GLY A 28 -18.19 17.80 -6.00
CA GLY A 28 -16.88 17.41 -6.51
C GLY A 28 -15.99 16.67 -5.50
N PHE A 29 -16.24 16.78 -4.19
CA PHE A 29 -15.47 16.03 -3.19
C PHE A 29 -16.02 14.62 -2.97
N GLY A 30 -15.12 13.68 -2.66
CA GLY A 30 -15.50 12.34 -2.26
C GLY A 30 -14.44 11.63 -1.43
N LEU A 31 -14.89 10.56 -0.77
CA LEU A 31 -14.05 9.68 0.03
C LEU A 31 -14.22 8.24 -0.44
N GLN A 32 -13.13 7.49 -0.51
CA GLN A 32 -13.12 6.05 -0.75
C GLN A 32 -12.27 5.39 0.33
N ALA A 33 -12.77 4.32 0.91
CA ALA A 33 -12.05 3.57 1.93
C ALA A 33 -12.20 2.07 1.69
N SER A 34 -11.14 1.32 1.96
CA SER A 34 -11.18 -0.14 2.03
C SER A 34 -10.38 -0.66 3.22
N ALA A 35 -10.83 -1.79 3.77
CA ALA A 35 -10.19 -2.48 4.88
C ALA A 35 -10.25 -3.98 4.63
N SER A 36 -9.09 -4.63 4.62
CA SER A 36 -8.96 -6.09 4.49
C SER A 36 -8.32 -6.66 5.76
N PHE A 37 -8.95 -7.70 6.30
CA PHE A 37 -8.49 -8.45 7.46
C PHE A 37 -8.27 -9.89 7.03
N THR A 38 -7.03 -10.36 7.08
CA THR A 38 -6.66 -11.71 6.65
C THR A 38 -6.05 -12.49 7.81
N SER A 39 -6.53 -13.73 7.98
CA SER A 39 -5.99 -14.72 8.90
C SER A 39 -5.51 -15.93 8.09
N SER A 40 -4.30 -16.39 8.39
CA SER A 40 -3.72 -17.58 7.78
C SER A 40 -3.16 -18.47 8.87
N SER A 41 -3.59 -19.74 8.89
CA SER A 41 -3.06 -20.78 9.78
C SER A 41 -2.05 -21.68 9.07
N ILE A 42 -1.39 -21.18 8.02
CA ILE A 42 -0.37 -21.94 7.31
C ILE A 42 0.80 -22.18 8.26
N LYS A 43 1.24 -23.43 8.31
CA LYS A 43 2.28 -23.94 9.20
C LYS A 43 3.42 -24.44 8.32
N VAL A 44 4.27 -23.52 7.82
CA VAL A 44 5.46 -23.92 7.05
C VAL A 44 6.54 -24.36 8.03
N LYS A 45 7.05 -25.59 7.88
CA LYS A 45 8.23 -26.06 8.62
C LYS A 45 9.46 -25.46 7.98
N ASP A 46 10.28 -24.80 8.79
CA ASP A 46 11.50 -24.10 8.39
C ASP A 46 12.37 -24.98 7.48
N PRO A 47 12.66 -24.58 6.22
CA PRO A 47 13.73 -25.20 5.48
C PRO A 47 15.03 -24.74 6.12
N GLU A 48 15.80 -25.67 6.69
CA GLU A 48 17.13 -25.45 7.28
C GLU A 48 17.94 -24.43 6.46
N SER A 49 17.93 -23.14 6.83
CA SER A 49 18.87 -22.08 6.45
C SER A 49 18.37 -20.71 6.89
N ALA A 50 18.92 -20.20 7.99
CA ALA A 50 18.96 -18.78 8.36
C ALA A 50 17.59 -18.05 8.37
N CYS A 51 16.71 -18.44 9.30
CA CYS A 51 15.42 -17.81 9.51
C CYS A 51 15.48 -16.78 10.66
N SER A 52 15.30 -15.48 10.39
CA SER A 52 15.25 -14.44 11.45
C SER A 52 13.88 -14.33 12.13
N VAL A 53 12.95 -15.22 11.77
CA VAL A 53 11.57 -15.28 12.28
C VAL A 53 11.35 -16.43 13.29
N GLY A 54 12.39 -17.23 13.57
CA GLY A 54 12.40 -18.33 14.55
C GLY A 54 11.81 -19.66 14.05
N ASP A 55 11.93 -20.72 14.87
CA ASP A 55 11.64 -22.11 14.49
C ASP A 55 10.14 -22.49 14.61
N GLY A 56 9.26 -21.49 14.73
CA GLY A 56 7.82 -21.65 14.94
C GLY A 56 7.01 -21.73 13.65
N PHE A 57 5.69 -21.90 13.79
CA PHE A 57 4.77 -21.81 12.66
C PHE A 57 4.64 -20.36 12.17
N ILE A 58 5.02 -20.12 10.92
CA ILE A 58 4.99 -18.79 10.29
C ILE A 58 3.76 -18.59 9.39
N THR A 59 3.22 -17.37 9.37
CA THR A 59 2.20 -16.97 8.36
C THR A 59 2.82 -16.87 6.97
N LEU A 60 1.99 -16.94 5.93
CA LEU A 60 2.46 -16.84 4.54
C LEU A 60 3.30 -15.57 4.30
N PRO A 61 4.52 -15.69 3.74
CA PRO A 61 5.32 -14.53 3.35
C PRO A 61 4.58 -13.61 2.37
N GLY A 62 4.83 -12.31 2.47
CA GLY A 62 4.19 -11.26 1.67
C GLY A 62 2.79 -10.85 2.14
N LEU A 63 2.12 -11.66 2.96
CA LEU A 63 0.76 -11.41 3.41
C LEU A 63 0.72 -10.54 4.67
N SER A 64 0.07 -9.38 4.58
CA SER A 64 -0.24 -8.56 5.77
C SER A 64 -1.58 -8.97 6.34
N LYS A 65 -1.70 -9.02 7.66
CA LYS A 65 -2.96 -9.38 8.34
C LYS A 65 -4.01 -8.29 8.23
N GLN A 66 -3.57 -7.03 8.17
CA GLN A 66 -4.46 -5.88 8.07
C GLN A 66 -3.94 -4.93 7.01
N VAL A 67 -4.82 -4.51 6.11
CA VAL A 67 -4.54 -3.49 5.10
C VAL A 67 -5.70 -2.51 5.08
N TYR A 68 -5.39 -1.22 5.17
CA TYR A 68 -6.34 -0.13 5.08
C TYR A 68 -5.93 0.79 3.94
N ASN A 69 -6.89 1.18 3.11
CA ASN A 69 -6.72 2.24 2.13
C ASN A 69 -7.76 3.32 2.38
N LEU A 70 -7.32 4.57 2.35
CA LEU A 70 -8.19 5.74 2.42
C LEU A 70 -7.78 6.71 1.32
N THR A 71 -8.76 7.17 0.56
CA THR A 71 -8.56 8.15 -0.50
C THR A 71 -9.57 9.27 -0.35
N ALA A 72 -9.08 10.50 -0.26
CA ALA A 72 -9.88 11.69 -0.44
C ALA A 72 -9.60 12.28 -1.81
N TYR A 73 -10.63 12.70 -2.51
CA TYR A 73 -10.51 13.26 -3.84
C TYR A 73 -11.44 14.45 -4.05
N TYR A 74 -11.07 15.28 -5.02
CA TYR A 74 -11.89 16.33 -5.58
C TYR A 74 -11.82 16.27 -7.09
N GLU A 75 -12.96 16.37 -7.76
CA GLU A 75 -13.05 16.41 -9.21
C GLU A 75 -14.16 17.37 -9.63
N ALA A 76 -13.80 18.43 -10.37
CA ALA A 76 -14.77 19.35 -10.97
C ALA A 76 -14.13 20.18 -12.08
N ASN A 77 -14.91 20.48 -13.13
CA ASN A 77 -14.56 21.44 -14.18
C ASN A 77 -13.17 21.19 -14.82
N GLY A 78 -12.79 19.92 -14.97
CA GLY A 78 -11.51 19.50 -15.52
C GLY A 78 -10.37 19.42 -14.50
N PHE A 79 -10.54 19.95 -13.29
CA PHE A 79 -9.58 19.81 -12.21
C PHE A 79 -9.81 18.51 -11.44
N GLU A 80 -8.73 17.79 -11.16
CA GLU A 80 -8.71 16.62 -10.28
C GLU A 80 -7.63 16.77 -9.22
N ALA A 81 -7.93 16.35 -8.00
CA ALA A 81 -6.95 16.21 -6.94
C ALA A 81 -7.27 14.99 -6.09
N ARG A 82 -6.24 14.32 -5.61
CA ARG A 82 -6.36 13.13 -4.77
C ARG A 82 -5.23 13.05 -3.76
N ILE A 83 -5.57 12.63 -2.55
CA ILE A 83 -4.60 12.15 -1.56
C ILE A 83 -5.05 10.76 -1.10
N SER A 84 -4.12 9.82 -1.15
CA SER A 84 -4.37 8.42 -0.84
C SER A 84 -3.38 7.95 0.22
N GLN A 85 -3.86 7.23 1.22
CA GLN A 85 -3.03 6.60 2.23
C GLN A 85 -3.29 5.10 2.24
N ARG A 86 -2.20 4.33 2.19
CA ARG A 86 -2.19 2.88 2.37
C ARG A 86 -1.42 2.54 3.63
N LYS A 87 -2.09 1.86 4.56
CA LYS A 87 -1.48 1.35 5.79
C LYS A 87 -1.61 -0.16 5.85
N ARG A 88 -0.51 -0.86 6.09
CA ARG A 88 -0.50 -2.32 6.30
C ARG A 88 0.21 -2.68 7.59
N SER A 89 -0.19 -3.80 8.20
CA SER A 89 0.52 -4.38 9.34
C SER A 89 1.88 -4.94 8.93
N ASP A 90 2.70 -5.27 9.93
CA ASP A 90 3.92 -6.05 9.73
C ASP A 90 3.59 -7.36 8.99
N PHE A 91 4.55 -7.85 8.22
CA PHE A 91 4.44 -9.08 7.45
C PHE A 91 5.80 -9.77 7.35
N ILE A 92 5.81 -11.04 6.97
CA ILE A 92 7.05 -11.77 6.74
C ILE A 92 7.51 -11.52 5.30
N GLY A 93 8.72 -10.99 5.12
CA GLY A 93 9.36 -10.81 3.82
C GLY A 93 10.43 -11.86 3.60
N GLU A 94 10.60 -12.29 2.36
CA GLU A 94 11.72 -13.13 1.92
C GLU A 94 12.76 -12.23 1.24
N ILE A 95 13.92 -12.08 1.87
CA ILE A 95 14.94 -11.09 1.48
C ILE A 95 16.24 -11.82 1.15
N GLY A 96 16.85 -11.47 0.02
CA GLY A 96 18.16 -12.01 -0.38
C GLY A 96 19.29 -11.45 0.49
N ASN A 97 20.17 -12.32 0.97
CA ASN A 97 21.43 -11.97 1.60
C ASN A 97 22.56 -11.86 0.56
N PHE A 98 23.67 -11.25 0.96
CA PHE A 98 24.87 -11.07 0.13
C PHE A 98 25.46 -12.36 -0.47
N ASN A 99 25.22 -13.51 0.16
CA ASN A 99 25.66 -14.83 -0.33
C ASN A 99 24.66 -15.49 -1.30
N GLY A 100 23.61 -14.79 -1.72
CA GLY A 100 22.55 -15.29 -2.60
C GLY A 100 21.50 -16.18 -1.92
N SER A 101 21.67 -16.51 -0.63
CA SER A 101 20.66 -17.19 0.18
C SER A 101 19.52 -16.23 0.51
N ARG A 102 18.29 -16.75 0.61
CA ARG A 102 17.12 -15.97 1.02
C ARG A 102 16.81 -16.25 2.49
N THR A 103 16.59 -15.18 3.24
CA THR A 103 16.23 -15.23 4.66
C THR A 103 14.87 -14.59 4.86
N LEU A 104 14.04 -15.27 5.65
CA LEU A 104 12.80 -14.68 6.15
C LEU A 104 13.10 -13.68 7.25
N ARG A 105 12.56 -12.46 7.11
CA ARG A 105 12.62 -11.39 8.11
C ARG A 105 11.22 -10.81 8.31
N TYR A 106 10.97 -10.21 9.47
CA TYR A 106 9.78 -9.37 9.60
C TYR A 106 10.04 -8.02 8.95
N VAL A 107 9.10 -7.57 8.12
CA VAL A 107 9.05 -6.23 7.56
C VAL A 107 8.07 -5.41 8.39
N VAL A 108 8.50 -4.22 8.84
CA VAL A 108 7.64 -3.30 9.59
C VAL A 108 6.49 -2.83 8.68
N GLY A 109 5.29 -2.76 9.25
CA GLY A 109 4.09 -2.30 8.56
C GLY A 109 4.29 -0.92 7.94
N GLU A 110 3.89 -0.80 6.68
CA GLU A 110 4.06 0.42 5.89
C GLU A 110 2.90 1.39 6.12
N ASN A 111 3.20 2.68 6.07
CA ASN A 111 2.21 3.76 5.97
C ASN A 111 2.65 4.73 4.87
N ILE A 112 2.13 4.50 3.66
CA ILE A 112 2.49 5.26 2.47
C ILE A 112 1.37 6.24 2.15
N THR A 113 1.72 7.50 1.95
CA THR A 113 0.78 8.53 1.48
C THR A 113 1.22 9.02 0.12
N ASP A 114 0.31 9.02 -0.84
CA ASP A 114 0.52 9.48 -2.22
C ASP A 114 -0.42 10.65 -2.51
N ALA A 115 0.00 11.54 -3.40
CA ALA A 115 -0.79 12.69 -3.82
C ALA A 115 -0.76 12.86 -5.34
N GLN A 116 -1.86 13.37 -5.88
CA GLN A 116 -2.03 13.65 -7.31
C GLN A 116 -2.83 14.93 -7.49
N ILE A 117 -2.46 15.72 -8.47
CA ILE A 117 -3.21 16.87 -8.96
C ILE A 117 -3.13 16.90 -10.48
N GLY A 118 -4.25 17.20 -11.13
CA GLY A 118 -4.34 17.22 -12.57
C GLY A 118 -5.33 18.25 -13.08
N TYR A 119 -5.16 18.62 -14.34
CA TYR A 119 -6.10 19.49 -15.03
C TYR A 119 -6.27 19.05 -16.48
N SER A 120 -7.52 18.88 -16.89
CA SER A 120 -7.92 18.54 -18.25
C SER A 120 -8.61 19.73 -18.90
N PHE A 121 -8.04 20.20 -20.00
CA PHE A 121 -8.60 21.26 -20.82
C PHE A 121 -9.76 20.69 -21.64
N ASN A 122 -10.99 21.06 -21.25
CA ASN A 122 -12.21 20.53 -21.88
C ASN A 122 -12.74 21.42 -23.02
N GLN A 123 -12.25 22.65 -23.13
CA GLN A 123 -12.71 23.66 -24.09
C GLN A 123 -11.54 24.52 -24.60
N GLY A 124 -11.77 25.29 -25.66
CA GLY A 124 -10.78 26.19 -26.24
C GLY A 124 -9.73 25.49 -27.12
N SER A 125 -8.67 26.22 -27.44
CA SER A 125 -7.58 25.76 -28.32
C SER A 125 -6.75 24.60 -27.74
N LEU A 126 -6.80 24.40 -26.43
CA LEU A 126 -6.11 23.32 -25.72
C LEU A 126 -7.01 22.11 -25.43
N LYS A 127 -8.24 22.10 -25.96
CA LYS A 127 -9.20 21.01 -25.73
C LYS A 127 -8.54 19.66 -26.03
N GLY A 128 -8.63 18.74 -25.07
CA GLY A 128 -8.03 17.41 -25.17
C GLY A 128 -6.67 17.29 -24.49
N LEU A 129 -6.01 18.40 -24.14
CA LEU A 129 -4.78 18.39 -23.32
C LEU A 129 -5.12 18.07 -21.86
N GLY A 130 -4.34 17.20 -21.25
CA GLY A 130 -4.33 16.91 -19.82
C GLY A 130 -2.94 17.11 -19.24
N LEU A 131 -2.85 17.72 -18.07
CA LEU A 131 -1.62 17.88 -17.29
C LEU A 131 -1.76 17.16 -15.95
N LEU A 132 -0.68 16.55 -15.49
CA LEU A 132 -0.66 15.71 -14.30
C LEU A 132 0.61 15.93 -13.50
N LEU A 133 0.47 16.07 -12.18
CA LEU A 133 1.55 16.00 -11.21
C LEU A 133 1.20 14.93 -10.18
N GLN A 134 2.11 13.98 -9.99
CA GLN A 134 1.97 12.91 -9.01
C GLN A 134 3.17 12.89 -8.08
N VAL A 135 2.92 12.60 -6.81
CA VAL A 135 3.91 12.46 -5.76
C VAL A 135 3.68 11.15 -5.05
N ASN A 136 4.60 10.21 -5.24
CA ASN A 136 4.57 8.90 -4.59
C ASN A 136 5.44 8.93 -3.32
N ASN A 137 4.97 8.29 -2.25
CA ASN A 137 5.60 8.30 -0.93
C ASN A 137 5.86 9.73 -0.44
N LEU A 138 4.81 10.55 -0.42
CA LEU A 138 4.82 11.95 0.03
C LEU A 138 5.47 12.10 1.41
N THR A 139 5.27 11.17 2.33
CA THR A 139 5.81 11.24 3.70
C THR A 139 7.24 10.74 3.84
N ASP A 140 7.89 10.29 2.75
CA ASP A 140 9.23 9.69 2.79
C ASP A 140 9.34 8.57 3.84
N ALA A 141 8.36 7.66 3.81
CA ALA A 141 8.31 6.52 4.70
C ALA A 141 9.49 5.58 4.40
N ALA A 142 10.15 5.10 5.46
CA ALA A 142 11.25 4.17 5.38
C ALA A 142 10.76 2.71 5.30
N TYR A 143 11.46 1.91 4.51
CA TYR A 143 11.41 0.45 4.57
C TYR A 143 12.26 -0.05 5.74
N GLN A 144 11.70 -0.91 6.58
CA GLN A 144 12.39 -1.41 7.77
C GLN A 144 12.15 -2.89 7.98
N THR A 145 13.17 -3.59 8.48
CA THR A 145 13.06 -5.02 8.82
C THR A 145 13.63 -5.29 10.21
N TYR A 146 13.15 -6.35 10.87
CA TYR A 146 13.59 -6.76 12.21
C TYR A 146 13.63 -8.29 12.38
N ALA A 147 14.38 -8.74 13.38
CA ALA A 147 14.57 -10.15 13.73
C ALA A 147 13.77 -10.49 14.99
N GLN A 148 12.80 -11.40 14.91
CA GLN A 148 11.91 -11.84 16.01
C GLN A 148 11.09 -10.72 16.67
N THR A 149 11.74 -9.72 17.27
CA THR A 149 11.17 -8.59 18.02
C THR A 149 11.65 -7.25 17.43
N LYS A 150 10.84 -6.19 17.59
CA LYS A 150 11.09 -4.88 16.93
C LYS A 150 12.29 -4.12 17.46
N ASP A 151 12.78 -4.45 18.65
CA ASP A 151 14.01 -3.95 19.26
C ASP A 151 15.28 -4.52 18.61
N ARG A 152 15.14 -5.46 17.66
CA ARG A 152 16.23 -6.05 16.89
C ARG A 152 16.14 -5.64 15.40
N PRO A 153 16.36 -4.36 15.06
CA PRO A 153 16.31 -3.90 13.69
C PRO A 153 17.45 -4.52 12.86
N LEU A 154 17.15 -4.87 11.61
CA LEU A 154 18.10 -5.47 10.66
C LEU A 154 18.39 -4.53 9.49
N GLU A 155 17.40 -3.80 9.01
CA GLU A 155 17.55 -2.91 7.86
C GLU A 155 16.66 -1.68 8.02
N TYR A 156 17.17 -0.52 7.58
CA TYR A 156 16.44 0.74 7.50
C TYR A 156 16.86 1.44 6.20
N LEU A 157 15.92 1.60 5.27
CA LEU A 157 16.16 2.18 3.96
C LEU A 157 15.09 3.22 3.65
N LYS A 158 15.53 4.38 3.17
CA LYS A 158 14.64 5.40 2.61
C LYS A 158 14.85 5.45 1.10
N TRP A 159 13.83 5.03 0.36
CA TRP A 159 13.80 5.14 -1.10
C TRP A 159 13.57 6.57 -1.57
N GLY A 160 13.14 7.46 -0.68
CA GLY A 160 12.78 8.82 -1.02
C GLY A 160 11.34 8.96 -1.50
N ARG A 161 10.99 10.21 -1.81
CA ARG A 161 9.78 10.61 -2.48
C ARG A 161 10.04 10.70 -3.98
N THR A 162 9.14 10.17 -4.79
CA THR A 162 9.21 10.28 -6.25
C THR A 162 8.18 11.27 -6.77
N VAL A 163 8.60 12.21 -7.61
CA VAL A 163 7.72 13.18 -8.27
C VAL A 163 7.66 12.90 -9.76
N LEU A 164 6.46 12.82 -10.31
CA LEU A 164 6.18 12.53 -11.70
C LEU A 164 5.36 13.66 -12.30
N VAL A 165 5.74 14.12 -13.50
CA VAL A 165 4.98 15.10 -14.27
C VAL A 165 4.59 14.45 -15.60
N GLY A 166 3.33 14.57 -15.98
CA GLY A 166 2.79 13.99 -17.20
C GLY A 166 1.96 15.00 -17.98
N ALA A 167 1.96 14.83 -19.30
CA ALA A 167 1.02 15.50 -20.20
C ALA A 167 0.43 14.46 -21.16
N SER A 168 -0.85 14.59 -21.47
CA SER A 168 -1.56 13.72 -22.41
C SER A 168 -2.43 14.55 -23.34
N TYR A 169 -2.69 14.06 -24.56
CA TYR A 169 -3.58 14.73 -25.51
C TYR A 169 -4.53 13.73 -26.14
N LYS A 170 -5.82 14.05 -26.16
CA LYS A 170 -6.88 13.25 -26.78
C LYS A 170 -7.49 14.00 -27.96
N PHE A 171 -7.46 13.36 -29.14
CA PHE A 171 -8.05 13.83 -30.39
C PHE A 171 -9.55 13.53 -30.45
#